data_AF-A0A8T4EJ73-F1
#
_entry.id   AF-A0A8T4EJ73-F1
#
_cell.length_a   1.000
_cell.length_b   1.000
_cell.length_c   1.000
_cell.angle_alpha   90.00
_cell.angle_beta   90.00
_cell.angle_gamma   90.00
#
_symmetry.space_group_name_H-M   'P 1'
#
loop_
_entity.id
_entity.type
_entity.pdbx_description
1 polymer ?
#
loop_
_entity_poly.entity_id
_entity_poly.type
_entity_poly.pdbx_seq_one_letter_code
_entity_poly.pdbx_strand_id
1 'polypeptide(L)'
;MKILAFNASPRKSRGTTDKVMEAFIAGAEKAGAEVEKHHIVDLNINGCLGCFTCWWKTPGKCVHRDDMDWILPKISEADILLLGTPIYGRNVTNYLQRLFERTFSFSLPEMQVRDGETAHPARIKRFPQMVLCATCGFPDISNFNHVEALYPTAIHIFLPASQLLYNEEGQKYLAGFLEDTQLAGEMMTKGQKIPASLQERLIVEYSDEMKINIVQSHNRYSESQLE
;
A
#
# COMPACT_ATOMS: atom_id res chain seq x y z
N MET A 1 3.26 14.42 12.87
CA MET A 1 3.11 13.07 12.30
C MET A 1 3.93 13.04 11.02
N LYS A 2 4.87 12.10 10.87
CA LYS A 2 5.63 11.91 9.63
C LYS A 2 5.09 10.72 8.85
N ILE A 3 4.72 10.95 7.59
CA ILE A 3 4.22 9.92 6.68
C ILE A 3 5.21 9.75 5.54
N LEU A 4 5.75 8.55 5.41
CA LEU A 4 6.52 8.15 4.24
C LEU A 4 5.61 7.34 3.33
N ALA A 5 5.38 7.83 2.12
CA ALA A 5 4.46 7.25 1.17
C ALA A 5 5.21 6.69 -0.06
N PHE A 6 4.88 5.46 -0.46
CA PHE A 6 5.43 4.81 -1.63
C PHE A 6 4.32 4.34 -2.57
N ASN A 7 4.27 4.93 -3.76
CA ASN A 7 3.40 4.46 -4.84
C ASN A 7 4.17 3.48 -5.74
N ALA A 8 3.74 2.22 -5.71
CA ALA A 8 4.30 1.12 -6.48
C ALA A 8 3.64 0.91 -7.85
N SER A 9 2.71 1.78 -8.26
CA SER A 9 2.05 1.69 -9.55
C SER A 9 2.99 2.11 -10.69
N PRO A 10 3.16 1.29 -11.74
CA PRO A 10 3.89 1.68 -12.95
C PRO A 10 3.31 2.91 -13.65
N ARG A 11 2.02 3.19 -13.40
CA ARG A 11 1.32 4.36 -13.95
C ARG A 11 1.60 5.65 -13.17
N LYS A 12 2.31 5.58 -12.04
CA LYS A 12 2.67 6.73 -11.19
C LYS A 12 1.44 7.59 -10.89
N SER A 13 1.54 8.91 -11.02
CA SER A 13 0.45 9.87 -10.79
C SER A 13 -0.74 9.74 -11.74
N ARG A 14 -0.59 9.01 -12.86
CA ARG A 14 -1.71 8.72 -13.78
C ARG A 14 -2.53 7.50 -13.35
N GLY A 15 -2.03 6.71 -12.39
CA GLY A 15 -2.68 5.49 -11.92
C GLY A 15 -3.79 5.77 -10.90
N THR A 16 -4.80 4.91 -10.88
CA THR A 16 -5.89 4.96 -9.89
C THR A 16 -5.39 4.73 -8.47
N THR A 17 -4.32 3.94 -8.30
CA THR A 17 -3.61 3.77 -7.02
C THR A 17 -3.16 5.09 -6.42
N ASP A 18 -2.61 6.01 -7.24
CA ASP A 18 -2.17 7.32 -6.75
C ASP A 18 -3.36 8.15 -6.28
N LYS A 19 -4.48 8.14 -7.03
CA LYS A 19 -5.70 8.86 -6.63
C LYS A 19 -6.23 8.44 -5.25
N VAL A 20 -6.21 7.14 -4.94
CA VAL A 20 -6.61 6.63 -3.63
C VAL A 20 -5.62 7.05 -2.54
N MET A 21 -4.31 7.00 -2.82
CA MET A 21 -3.30 7.51 -1.88
C MET A 21 -3.46 9.01 -1.62
N GLU A 22 -3.70 9.81 -2.66
CA GLU A 22 -3.89 11.26 -2.55
C GLU A 22 -5.08 11.62 -1.67
N ALA A 23 -6.18 10.84 -1.71
CA ALA A 23 -7.30 11.07 -0.79
C ALA A 23 -6.87 10.92 0.68
N PHE A 24 -6.09 9.88 1.00
CA PHE A 24 -5.57 9.67 2.36
C PHE A 24 -4.59 10.78 2.76
N ILE A 25 -3.66 11.12 1.86
CA ILE A 25 -2.66 12.18 2.04
C ILE A 25 -3.34 13.53 2.29
N ALA A 26 -4.35 13.89 1.49
CA ALA A 26 -5.10 15.13 1.67
C ALA A 26 -5.73 15.24 3.06
N GLY A 27 -6.25 14.13 3.59
CA GLY A 27 -6.79 14.06 4.95
C GLY A 27 -5.70 14.24 6.01
N ALA A 28 -4.56 13.59 5.82
CA ALA A 28 -3.43 13.67 6.72
C ALA A 28 -2.78 15.07 6.76
N GLU A 29 -2.52 15.68 5.60
CA GLU A 29 -1.95 17.02 5.49
C GLU A 29 -2.89 18.08 6.07
N LYS A 30 -4.20 17.97 5.82
CA LYS A 30 -5.22 18.82 6.46
C LYS A 30 -5.16 18.75 7.99
N ALA A 31 -4.77 17.61 8.54
CA ALA A 31 -4.59 17.40 9.97
C ALA A 31 -3.17 17.73 10.49
N GLY A 32 -2.27 18.25 9.63
CA GLY A 32 -0.92 18.69 10.01
C GLY A 32 0.16 17.62 9.89
N ALA A 33 -0.04 16.56 9.11
CA ALA A 33 1.02 15.61 8.81
C ALA A 33 2.05 16.21 7.84
N GLU A 34 3.33 15.83 8.03
CA GLU A 34 4.38 16.01 7.03
C GLU A 34 4.42 14.75 6.16
N VAL A 35 4.15 14.88 4.86
CA VAL A 35 4.09 13.76 3.93
C VAL A 35 5.23 13.84 2.93
N GLU A 36 5.97 12.74 2.81
CA GLU A 36 7.00 12.55 1.78
C GLU A 36 6.58 11.38 0.89
N LYS A 37 6.21 11.65 -0.37
CA LYS A 37 5.74 10.64 -1.33
C LYS A 37 6.77 10.38 -2.43
N HIS A 38 7.01 9.09 -2.71
CA HIS A 38 7.87 8.61 -3.80
C HIS A 38 7.15 7.63 -4.71
N HIS A 39 7.50 7.64 -6.00
CA HIS A 39 7.14 6.57 -6.92
C HIS A 39 8.28 5.55 -6.96
N ILE A 40 8.03 4.31 -6.49
CA ILE A 40 9.10 3.29 -6.42
C ILE A 40 9.71 3.00 -7.82
N VAL A 41 8.91 3.17 -8.86
CA VAL A 41 9.30 2.96 -10.27
C VAL A 41 10.47 3.87 -10.69
N ASP A 42 10.62 5.03 -10.03
CA ASP A 42 11.69 5.99 -10.30
C ASP A 42 12.94 5.78 -9.44
N LEU A 43 12.90 4.79 -8.53
CA LEU A 43 13.98 4.49 -7.62
C LEU A 43 14.78 3.28 -8.10
N ASN A 44 16.09 3.34 -7.92
CA ASN A 44 16.98 2.21 -8.09
C ASN A 44 16.94 1.34 -6.83
N ILE A 45 16.13 0.27 -6.86
CA ILE A 45 16.03 -0.71 -5.78
C ILE A 45 16.20 -2.12 -6.34
N ASN A 46 17.29 -2.77 -5.95
CA ASN A 46 17.53 -4.17 -6.30
C ASN A 46 16.79 -5.11 -5.33
N GLY A 47 16.31 -6.24 -5.85
CA GLY A 47 15.73 -7.31 -5.04
C GLY A 47 16.72 -7.87 -4.03
N CYS A 48 16.21 -8.48 -2.96
CA CYS A 48 17.07 -9.06 -1.94
C CYS A 48 17.85 -10.27 -2.47
N LEU A 49 19.16 -10.32 -2.23
CA LEU A 49 20.00 -11.46 -2.63
C LEU A 49 19.97 -12.65 -1.66
N GLY A 50 19.34 -12.50 -0.49
CA GLY A 50 19.39 -13.53 0.56
C GLY A 50 20.81 -13.82 1.08
N CYS A 51 21.74 -12.87 0.96
CA CYS A 51 23.15 -13.08 1.31
C CYS A 51 23.48 -12.95 2.80
N PHE A 52 22.53 -12.47 3.62
CA PHE A 52 22.65 -12.26 5.07
C PHE A 52 23.81 -11.34 5.54
N THR A 53 24.40 -10.57 4.63
CA THR A 53 25.45 -9.59 4.98
C THR A 53 24.94 -8.56 6.00
N CYS A 54 23.67 -8.13 5.88
CA CYS A 54 23.00 -7.23 6.82
C CYS A 54 22.78 -7.80 8.23
N TRP A 55 22.98 -9.10 8.43
CA TRP A 55 22.96 -9.72 9.75
C TRP A 55 24.36 -9.93 10.30
N TRP A 56 25.25 -10.52 9.50
CA TRP A 56 26.50 -11.09 10.02
C TRP A 56 27.73 -10.22 9.83
N LYS A 57 27.80 -9.45 8.73
CA LYS A 57 29.00 -8.68 8.38
C LYS A 57 28.81 -7.18 8.63
N THR A 58 27.63 -6.66 8.30
CA THR A 58 27.26 -5.25 8.47
C THR A 58 25.88 -5.15 9.11
N PRO A 59 25.74 -5.40 10.43
CA PRO A 59 24.46 -5.44 11.11
C PRO A 59 23.56 -4.23 10.79
N GLY A 60 22.37 -4.49 10.26
CA GLY A 60 21.38 -3.48 9.86
C GLY A 60 21.66 -2.74 8.56
N LYS A 61 22.76 -3.02 7.86
CA LYS A 61 23.15 -2.34 6.61
C LYS A 61 23.27 -3.33 5.46
N CYS A 62 22.62 -3.03 4.33
CA CYS A 62 22.69 -3.87 3.14
C CYS A 62 24.05 -3.75 2.41
N VAL A 63 24.37 -4.76 1.59
CA VAL A 63 25.51 -4.75 0.66
C VAL A 63 25.24 -3.92 -0.59
N HIS A 64 23.98 -3.87 -1.04
CA HIS A 64 23.59 -2.98 -2.14
C HIS A 64 23.72 -1.52 -1.69
N ARG A 65 24.33 -0.71 -2.55
CA ARG A 65 24.40 0.76 -2.44
C ARG A 65 23.45 1.35 -3.45
N ASP A 66 22.17 1.33 -3.08
CA ASP A 66 21.04 1.74 -3.90
C ASP A 66 20.08 2.60 -3.04
N ASP A 67 18.92 3.00 -3.55
CA ASP A 67 18.05 3.97 -2.85
C ASP A 67 17.57 3.48 -1.48
N MET A 68 17.70 2.18 -1.17
CA MET A 68 17.44 1.66 0.16
C MET A 68 18.34 2.27 1.24
N ASP A 69 19.52 2.79 0.90
CA ASP A 69 20.45 3.42 1.86
C ASP A 69 19.81 4.65 2.55
N TRP A 70 19.00 5.43 1.84
CA TRP A 70 18.25 6.55 2.43
C TRP A 70 16.82 6.18 2.83
N ILE A 71 16.20 5.19 2.19
CA ILE A 71 14.83 4.75 2.52
C ILE A 71 14.77 4.09 3.90
N LEU A 72 15.70 3.19 4.24
CA LEU A 72 15.65 2.43 5.49
C LEU A 72 15.66 3.34 6.74
N PRO A 73 16.54 4.35 6.84
CA PRO A 73 16.45 5.35 7.92
C PRO A 73 15.10 6.08 7.95
N LYS A 74 14.59 6.53 6.80
CA LYS A 74 13.30 7.25 6.74
C LYS A 74 12.12 6.38 7.18
N ILE A 75 12.11 5.09 6.85
CA ILE A 75 11.09 4.16 7.36
C ILE A 75 11.14 4.09 8.90
N SER A 76 12.34 4.05 9.50
CA SER A 76 12.48 4.01 10.97
C SER A 76 12.08 5.32 11.66
N GLU A 77 12.14 6.44 10.96
CA GLU A 77 11.75 7.76 11.46
C GLU A 77 10.26 8.08 11.23
N ALA A 78 9.61 7.39 10.29
CA ALA A 78 8.21 7.58 9.98
C ALA A 78 7.30 7.12 11.13
N ASP A 79 6.15 7.77 11.24
CA ASP A 79 5.05 7.30 12.08
C ASP A 79 4.11 6.38 11.29
N ILE A 80 3.87 6.73 10.02
CA ILE A 80 3.03 5.97 9.09
C ILE A 80 3.82 5.66 7.83
N LEU A 81 3.73 4.41 7.38
CA LEU A 81 4.20 3.96 6.08
C LEU A 81 2.98 3.71 5.19
N LEU A 82 2.74 4.64 4.26
CA LEU A 82 1.63 4.56 3.31
C LEU A 82 2.10 3.88 2.03
N LEU A 83 1.50 2.75 1.69
CA LEU A 83 1.88 1.93 0.53
C LEU A 83 0.74 1.92 -0.48
N GLY A 84 1.03 2.28 -1.72
CA GLY A 84 0.11 2.13 -2.83
C GLY A 84 0.56 1.01 -3.76
N THR A 85 -0.32 0.06 -4.09
CA THR A 85 -0.03 -0.92 -5.14
C THR A 85 -1.26 -1.27 -5.96
N PRO A 86 -1.17 -1.34 -7.30
CA PRO A 86 -2.16 -2.10 -8.03
C PRO A 86 -1.98 -3.60 -7.76
N ILE A 87 -3.07 -4.36 -7.85
CA ILE A 87 -3.06 -5.82 -7.81
C ILE A 87 -2.79 -6.35 -9.21
N TYR A 88 -1.60 -6.91 -9.44
CA TYR A 88 -1.21 -7.55 -10.69
C TYR A 88 -0.90 -9.02 -10.44
N GLY A 89 -1.51 -9.92 -11.23
CA GLY A 89 -1.34 -11.37 -11.03
C GLY A 89 -1.78 -11.85 -9.65
N ARG A 90 -2.80 -11.23 -9.04
CA ARG A 90 -3.25 -11.48 -7.65
C ARG A 90 -2.19 -11.23 -6.56
N ASN A 91 -1.21 -10.38 -6.85
CA ASN A 91 -0.17 -10.00 -5.91
C ASN A 91 0.10 -8.49 -5.97
N VAL A 92 0.90 -8.00 -5.04
CA VAL A 92 1.51 -6.68 -5.12
C VAL A 92 2.45 -6.59 -6.31
N THR A 93 2.78 -5.38 -6.72
CA THR A 93 3.78 -5.19 -7.80
C THR A 93 5.18 -5.64 -7.37
N ASN A 94 6.01 -6.02 -8.34
CA ASN A 94 7.42 -6.31 -8.11
C ASN A 94 8.17 -5.12 -7.48
N TYR A 95 7.73 -3.88 -7.75
CA TYR A 95 8.27 -2.67 -7.15
C TYR A 95 8.07 -2.67 -5.63
N LEU A 96 6.85 -2.91 -5.16
CA LEU A 96 6.56 -2.97 -3.73
C LEU A 96 7.28 -4.16 -3.06
N GLN A 97 7.27 -5.31 -3.72
CA GLN A 97 7.91 -6.52 -3.19
C GLN A 97 9.41 -6.32 -2.95
N ARG A 98 10.15 -5.72 -3.90
CA ARG A 98 11.59 -5.47 -3.75
C ARG A 98 11.89 -4.51 -2.60
N LEU A 99 11.07 -3.47 -2.39
CA LEU A 99 11.21 -2.58 -1.25
C LEU A 99 11.02 -3.34 0.07
N PHE A 100 9.97 -4.15 0.18
CA PHE A 100 9.66 -4.89 1.40
C PHE A 100 10.67 -5.98 1.74
N GLU A 101 11.13 -6.76 0.76
CA GLU A 101 12.17 -7.78 0.96
C GLU A 101 13.46 -7.19 1.58
N ARG A 102 13.75 -5.93 1.29
CA ARG A 102 14.95 -5.23 1.78
C ARG A 102 14.78 -4.65 3.20
N THR A 103 13.57 -4.66 3.77
CA THR A 103 13.30 -4.30 5.17
C THR A 103 13.75 -5.38 6.16
N PHE A 104 14.12 -6.57 5.69
CA PHE A 104 14.65 -7.66 6.52
C PHE A 104 15.86 -7.27 7.38
N SER A 105 16.60 -6.24 6.98
CA SER A 105 17.69 -5.65 7.77
C SER A 105 17.23 -5.08 9.12
N PHE A 106 15.95 -4.79 9.28
CA PHE A 106 15.31 -4.39 10.53
C PHE A 106 15.09 -5.54 11.51
N SER A 107 15.37 -6.78 11.13
CA SER A 107 15.29 -7.93 12.02
C SER A 107 16.66 -8.28 12.61
N LEU A 108 16.66 -8.78 13.84
CA LEU A 108 17.80 -9.43 14.47
C LEU A 108 17.93 -10.88 13.97
N PRO A 109 19.14 -11.45 13.89
CA PRO A 109 19.34 -12.79 13.35
C PRO A 109 18.85 -13.91 14.27
N GLU A 110 18.80 -13.69 15.58
CA GLU A 110 18.23 -14.66 16.52
C GLU A 110 16.73 -14.86 16.29
N MET A 111 16.23 -16.05 16.61
CA MET A 111 14.80 -16.36 16.63
C MET A 111 14.31 -16.42 18.08
N GLN A 112 13.08 -16.01 18.30
CA GLN A 112 12.41 -16.10 19.59
C GLN A 112 10.97 -16.59 19.41
N VAL A 113 10.49 -17.34 20.39
CA VAL A 113 9.07 -17.72 20.45
C VAL A 113 8.33 -16.62 21.20
N ARG A 114 7.28 -16.09 20.57
CA ARG A 114 6.39 -15.09 21.14
C ARG A 114 4.95 -15.47 20.79
N ASP A 115 4.09 -15.53 21.79
CA ASP A 115 2.66 -15.84 21.63
C ASP A 115 2.40 -17.16 20.86
N GLY A 116 3.29 -18.14 21.01
CA GLY A 116 3.21 -19.45 20.34
C GLY A 116 3.80 -19.49 18.93
N GLU A 117 4.26 -18.35 18.40
CA GLU A 117 4.86 -18.25 17.07
C GLU A 117 6.36 -17.94 17.14
N THR A 118 7.11 -18.38 16.13
CA THR A 118 8.55 -18.08 16.02
C THR A 118 8.76 -16.87 15.13
N ALA A 119 9.48 -15.87 15.62
CA ALA A 119 9.81 -14.67 14.87
C ALA A 119 11.23 -14.19 15.13
N HIS A 120 11.75 -13.37 14.22
CA HIS A 120 12.94 -12.58 14.47
C HIS A 120 12.58 -11.30 15.24
N PRO A 121 13.21 -11.02 16.38
CA PRO A 121 13.00 -9.75 17.09
C PRO A 121 13.41 -8.56 16.22
N ALA A 122 12.80 -7.40 16.47
CA ALA A 122 13.14 -6.18 15.75
C ALA A 122 14.48 -5.59 16.23
N ARG A 123 15.33 -5.19 15.28
CA ARG A 123 16.54 -4.37 15.48
C ARG A 123 16.19 -2.90 15.69
N ILE A 124 15.11 -2.43 15.07
CA ILE A 124 14.63 -1.05 15.19
C ILE A 124 13.66 -0.92 16.37
N LYS A 125 13.60 0.27 16.98
CA LYS A 125 12.75 0.51 18.15
C LYS A 125 11.25 0.42 17.84
N ARG A 126 10.85 0.86 16.65
CA ARG A 126 9.47 0.91 16.20
C ARG A 126 9.44 0.78 14.68
N PHE A 127 8.59 -0.09 14.17
CA PHE A 127 8.19 -0.08 12.76
C PHE A 127 6.95 0.81 12.62
N PRO A 128 6.87 1.70 11.60
CA PRO A 128 5.74 2.61 11.43
C PRO A 128 4.41 1.85 11.26
N GLN A 129 3.30 2.48 11.64
CA GLN A 129 1.98 1.92 11.35
C GLN A 129 1.78 1.88 9.83
N MET A 130 1.32 0.74 9.33
CA MET A 130 1.16 0.54 7.89
C MET A 130 -0.26 0.91 7.43
N VAL A 131 -0.33 1.57 6.29
CA VAL A 131 -1.57 1.76 5.53
C VAL A 131 -1.31 1.25 4.11
N LEU A 132 -2.20 0.42 3.59
CA LEU A 132 -2.08 -0.19 2.28
C LEU A 132 -3.27 0.17 1.40
N CYS A 133 -3.04 1.09 0.47
CA CYS A 133 -3.94 1.40 -0.62
C CYS A 133 -3.72 0.42 -1.77
N ALA A 134 -4.63 -0.53 -1.97
CA ALA A 134 -4.56 -1.46 -3.08
C ALA A 134 -5.71 -1.23 -4.07
N THR A 135 -5.41 -1.35 -5.36
CA THR A 135 -6.41 -1.16 -6.43
C THR A 135 -6.41 -2.33 -7.41
N CYS A 136 -7.58 -2.78 -7.86
CA CYS A 136 -7.70 -3.85 -8.85
C CYS A 136 -8.54 -3.39 -10.05
N GLY A 137 -8.39 -4.06 -11.20
CA GLY A 137 -9.26 -3.88 -12.36
C GLY A 137 -10.55 -4.72 -12.29
N PHE A 138 -10.49 -5.86 -11.60
CA PHE A 138 -11.64 -6.72 -11.37
C PHE A 138 -12.54 -6.16 -10.26
N PRO A 139 -13.87 -6.40 -10.32
CA PRO A 139 -14.81 -5.87 -9.35
C PRO A 139 -14.88 -6.69 -8.05
N ASP A 140 -14.28 -7.87 -8.01
CA ASP A 140 -14.38 -8.79 -6.87
C ASP A 140 -13.31 -8.52 -5.80
N ILE A 141 -13.75 -8.44 -4.55
CA ILE A 141 -12.87 -8.25 -3.39
C ILE A 141 -11.94 -9.46 -3.16
N SER A 142 -12.31 -10.64 -3.63
CA SER A 142 -11.49 -11.85 -3.54
C SER A 142 -10.10 -11.73 -4.20
N ASN A 143 -9.91 -10.75 -5.10
CA ASN A 143 -8.61 -10.45 -5.70
C ASN A 143 -7.60 -9.88 -4.70
N PHE A 144 -8.04 -9.43 -3.52
CA PHE A 144 -7.21 -8.79 -2.50
C PHE A 144 -6.77 -9.75 -1.39
N ASN A 145 -7.41 -10.92 -1.25
CA ASN A 145 -7.17 -11.88 -0.16
C ASN A 145 -5.69 -12.20 0.08
N HIS A 146 -4.91 -12.39 -0.98
CA HIS A 146 -3.48 -12.69 -0.84
C HIS A 146 -2.71 -11.50 -0.25
N VAL A 147 -3.02 -10.29 -0.70
CA VAL A 147 -2.35 -9.08 -0.25
C VAL A 147 -2.77 -8.70 1.18
N GLU A 148 -4.03 -8.90 1.53
CA GLU A 148 -4.52 -8.79 2.91
C GLU A 148 -3.72 -9.70 3.85
N ALA A 149 -3.55 -10.98 3.46
CA ALA A 149 -2.78 -11.95 4.24
C ALA A 149 -1.27 -11.63 4.32
N LEU A 150 -0.69 -10.99 3.30
CA LEU A 150 0.72 -10.55 3.32
C LEU A 150 0.96 -9.36 4.25
N TYR A 151 -0.07 -8.51 4.46
CA TYR A 151 0.02 -7.30 5.26
C TYR A 151 -1.06 -7.25 6.34
N PRO A 152 -1.13 -8.24 7.25
CA PRO A 152 -2.27 -8.43 8.15
C PRO A 152 -2.40 -7.33 9.22
N THR A 153 -1.32 -6.56 9.46
CA THR A 153 -1.30 -5.47 10.44
C THR A 153 -1.53 -4.10 9.82
N ALA A 154 -1.69 -4.01 8.50
CA ALA A 154 -1.94 -2.74 7.83
C ALA A 154 -3.42 -2.36 7.92
N ILE A 155 -3.71 -1.06 7.95
CA ILE A 155 -5.04 -0.56 7.59
C ILE A 155 -5.19 -0.72 6.08
N HIS A 156 -6.18 -1.49 5.66
CA HIS A 156 -6.43 -1.76 4.24
C HIS A 156 -7.41 -0.74 3.65
N ILE A 157 -7.05 -0.23 2.47
CA ILE A 157 -7.89 0.65 1.65
C ILE A 157 -7.95 0.00 0.27
N PHE A 158 -9.03 -0.74 0.00
CA PHE A 158 -9.15 -1.60 -1.17
C PHE A 158 -10.21 -1.12 -2.14
N LEU A 159 -9.77 -0.88 -3.38
CA LEU A 159 -10.64 -0.45 -4.46
C LEU A 159 -10.59 -1.45 -5.63
N PRO A 160 -11.49 -2.46 -5.65
CA PRO A 160 -11.84 -3.18 -6.88
C PRO A 160 -12.39 -2.22 -7.96
N ALA A 161 -12.40 -2.67 -9.21
CA ALA A 161 -12.86 -1.91 -10.38
C ALA A 161 -12.38 -0.44 -10.42
N SER A 162 -11.12 -0.21 -10.02
CA SER A 162 -10.58 1.14 -9.82
C SER A 162 -10.59 2.02 -11.07
N GLN A 163 -10.74 1.43 -12.26
CA GLN A 163 -10.95 2.14 -13.52
C GLN A 163 -12.17 3.09 -13.50
N LEU A 164 -13.14 2.87 -12.61
CA LEU A 164 -14.26 3.79 -12.42
C LEU A 164 -13.79 5.21 -12.05
N LEU A 165 -12.64 5.36 -11.40
CA LEU A 165 -12.06 6.68 -11.11
C LEU A 165 -11.55 7.43 -12.36
N TYR A 166 -11.52 6.83 -13.55
CA TYR A 166 -11.15 7.53 -14.78
C TYR A 166 -12.28 8.35 -15.39
N ASN A 167 -13.53 8.12 -15.01
CA ASN A 167 -14.69 8.84 -15.55
C ASN A 167 -15.51 9.51 -14.44
N GLU A 168 -16.31 10.52 -14.81
CA GLU A 168 -17.04 11.35 -13.84
C GLU A 168 -18.12 10.59 -13.07
N GLU A 169 -18.83 9.67 -13.73
CA GLU A 169 -19.89 8.89 -13.09
C GLU A 169 -19.34 7.95 -12.03
N GLY A 170 -18.25 7.23 -12.35
CA GLY A 170 -17.53 6.39 -11.41
C GLY A 170 -16.89 7.17 -10.27
N GLN A 171 -16.40 8.40 -10.52
CA GLN A 171 -15.94 9.29 -9.46
C GLN A 171 -17.07 9.70 -8.51
N LYS A 172 -18.26 10.03 -9.03
CA LYS A 172 -19.45 10.32 -8.20
C LYS A 172 -19.85 9.11 -7.36
N TYR A 173 -19.86 7.92 -7.97
CA TYR A 173 -20.17 6.68 -7.26
C TYR A 173 -19.18 6.40 -6.13
N LEU A 174 -17.89 6.67 -6.36
CA LEU A 174 -16.81 6.43 -5.40
C LEU A 174 -16.53 7.62 -4.46
N ALA A 175 -17.32 8.68 -4.51
CA ALA A 175 -17.07 9.89 -3.71
C ALA A 175 -17.04 9.59 -2.20
N GLY A 176 -18.02 8.83 -1.70
CA GLY A 176 -18.07 8.45 -0.29
C GLY A 176 -16.86 7.62 0.16
N PHE A 177 -16.35 6.73 -0.71
CA PHE A 177 -15.13 5.96 -0.44
C PHE A 177 -13.88 6.86 -0.35
N LEU A 178 -13.77 7.86 -1.24
CA LEU A 178 -12.66 8.81 -1.20
C LEU A 178 -12.74 9.74 0.03
N GLU A 179 -13.95 10.15 0.43
CA GLU A 179 -14.20 10.91 1.65
C GLU A 179 -13.84 10.11 2.92
N ASP A 180 -14.24 8.83 3.00
CA ASP A 180 -13.87 7.94 4.09
C ASP A 180 -12.34 7.70 4.12
N THR A 181 -11.70 7.58 2.95
CA THR A 181 -10.25 7.49 2.81
C THR A 181 -9.54 8.74 3.32
N GLN A 182 -10.09 9.93 3.02
CA GLN A 182 -9.60 11.20 3.55
C GLN A 182 -9.79 11.29 5.07
N LEU A 183 -10.96 10.88 5.57
CA LEU A 183 -11.23 10.84 7.01
C LEU A 183 -10.25 9.93 7.74
N ALA A 184 -9.90 8.76 7.18
CA ALA A 184 -8.91 7.86 7.75
C ALA A 184 -7.54 8.54 7.91
N GLY A 185 -7.08 9.28 6.89
CA GLY A 185 -5.83 10.05 6.96
C GLY A 185 -5.86 11.14 8.03
N GLU A 186 -6.96 11.86 8.15
CA GLU A 186 -7.18 12.88 9.18
C GLU A 186 -7.16 12.28 10.60
N MET A 187 -7.89 11.17 10.82
CA MET A 187 -7.98 10.49 12.11
C MET A 187 -6.62 9.93 12.56
N MET A 188 -5.93 9.21 11.67
CA MET A 188 -4.63 8.63 12.00
C MET A 188 -3.60 9.71 12.35
N THR A 189 -3.61 10.83 11.64
CA THR A 189 -2.72 11.98 11.93
C THR A 189 -2.95 12.56 13.33
N LYS A 190 -4.20 12.56 13.79
CA LYS A 190 -4.60 12.98 15.15
C LYS A 190 -4.32 11.91 16.22
N GLY A 191 -3.68 10.79 15.87
CA GLY A 191 -3.40 9.68 16.79
C GLY A 191 -4.65 8.87 17.17
N GLN A 192 -5.73 9.00 16.40
CA GLN A 192 -6.98 8.30 16.66
C GLN A 192 -6.96 6.91 16.02
N LYS A 193 -7.59 5.93 16.68
CA LYS A 193 -7.84 4.62 16.08
C LYS A 193 -8.97 4.73 15.07
N ILE A 194 -8.80 4.10 13.91
CA ILE A 194 -9.88 3.96 12.92
C ILE A 194 -10.89 2.94 13.46
N PRO A 195 -12.17 3.32 13.64
CA PRO A 195 -13.20 2.39 14.11
C PRO A 195 -13.49 1.31 13.07
N ALA A 196 -13.95 0.14 13.52
CA ALA A 196 -14.26 -0.99 12.64
C ALA A 196 -15.23 -0.61 11.50
N SER A 197 -16.26 0.19 11.80
CA SER A 197 -17.21 0.67 10.79
C SER A 197 -16.59 1.55 9.71
N LEU A 198 -15.49 2.26 9.99
CA LEU A 198 -14.76 3.00 8.96
C LEU A 198 -13.83 2.05 8.19
N GLN A 199 -13.18 1.08 8.86
CA GLN A 199 -12.36 0.06 8.18
C GLN A 199 -13.17 -0.72 7.13
N GLU A 200 -14.40 -1.10 7.45
CA GLU A 200 -15.32 -1.75 6.51
C GLU A 200 -15.60 -0.87 5.27
N ARG A 201 -15.78 0.45 5.45
CA ARG A 201 -16.05 1.38 4.34
C ARG A 201 -14.80 1.77 3.53
N LEU A 202 -13.60 1.49 4.04
CA LEU A 202 -12.35 1.58 3.30
C LEU A 202 -12.15 0.40 2.34
N ILE A 203 -13.07 -0.56 2.33
CA ILE A 203 -13.08 -1.70 1.41
C ILE A 203 -14.34 -1.60 0.56
N VAL A 204 -14.17 -1.33 -0.74
CA VAL A 204 -15.32 -1.24 -1.64
C VAL A 204 -15.81 -2.65 -2.02
N GLU A 205 -17.08 -2.91 -1.77
CA GLU A 205 -17.79 -4.10 -2.27
C GLU A 205 -18.99 -3.67 -3.12
N TYR A 206 -19.05 -4.21 -4.35
CA TYR A 206 -20.12 -3.91 -5.30
C TYR A 206 -21.25 -4.94 -5.18
N SER A 207 -22.49 -4.49 -5.40
CA SER A 207 -23.62 -5.40 -5.60
C SER A 207 -23.40 -6.28 -6.84
N ASP A 208 -24.06 -7.43 -6.89
CA ASP A 208 -23.94 -8.35 -8.03
C ASP A 208 -24.37 -7.69 -9.35
N GLU A 209 -25.42 -6.86 -9.31
CA GLU A 209 -25.86 -6.05 -10.45
C GLU A 209 -24.75 -5.09 -10.92
N MET A 210 -24.10 -4.39 -9.99
CA MET A 210 -23.01 -3.48 -10.31
C MET A 210 -21.79 -4.22 -10.86
N LYS A 211 -21.46 -5.40 -10.32
CA LYS A 211 -20.39 -6.27 -10.87
C LYS A 211 -20.68 -6.65 -12.32
N ILE A 212 -21.91 -7.07 -12.62
CA ILE A 212 -22.34 -7.40 -13.99
C ILE A 212 -22.16 -6.20 -14.91
N ASN A 213 -22.60 -5.01 -14.49
CA ASN A 213 -22.48 -3.78 -15.28
C ASN A 213 -21.02 -3.39 -15.55
N ILE A 214 -20.15 -3.50 -14.54
CA ILE A 214 -18.70 -3.24 -14.67
C ILE A 214 -18.09 -4.21 -15.70
N VAL A 215 -18.39 -5.50 -15.60
CA VAL A 215 -17.86 -6.53 -16.53
C VAL A 215 -18.32 -6.26 -17.95
N GLN A 216 -19.61 -5.99 -18.15
CA GLN A 216 -20.14 -5.67 -19.48
C GLN A 216 -19.52 -4.40 -20.07
N SER A 217 -19.35 -3.35 -19.26
CA SER A 217 -18.69 -2.11 -19.69
C SER A 217 -17.24 -2.35 -20.07
N HIS A 218 -16.50 -3.15 -19.29
CA HIS A 218 -15.12 -3.51 -19.58
C HIS A 218 -15.00 -4.30 -20.89
N ASN A 219 -15.88 -5.28 -21.12
CA ASN A 219 -15.86 -6.08 -22.34
C ASN A 219 -16.13 -5.24 -23.59
N ARG A 220 -17.13 -4.34 -23.55
CA ARG A 220 -17.40 -3.41 -24.65
C ARG A 220 -16.20 -2.51 -24.97
N TYR A 221 -15.51 -2.02 -23.94
CA TYR A 221 -14.29 -1.24 -24.14
C TYR A 221 -13.18 -2.10 -24.77
N SER A 222 -12.96 -3.32 -24.29
CA SER A 222 -11.94 -4.21 -24.82
C SER A 222 -12.18 -4.58 -26.29
N GLU A 223 -13.44 -4.82 -26.66
CA GLU A 223 -13.84 -5.04 -28.06
C GLU A 223 -13.50 -3.84 -28.94
N SER A 224 -13.77 -2.61 -28.48
CA SER A 224 -13.47 -1.40 -29.26
C SER A 224 -11.98 -1.08 -29.41
N GLN A 225 -11.09 -1.75 -28.68
CA GLN A 225 -9.63 -1.61 -28.86
C GLN A 225 -9.08 -2.56 -29.94
N LEU A 226 -9.88 -3.53 -30.40
CA LEU A 226 -9.49 -4.51 -31.40
C LEU A 226 -9.94 -4.13 -32.82
N GLU A 227 -10.79 -3.09 -32.94
CA GLU A 227 -11.22 -2.46 -34.19
C GLU A 227 -10.25 -1.35 -34.64
#